data_AF-A0A972BBN3-F1
#
_entry.id   AF-A0A972BBN3-F1
#
_cell.length_a   1.000
_cell.length_b   1.000
_cell.length_c   1.000
_cell.angle_alpha   90.00
_cell.angle_beta   90.00
_cell.angle_gamma   90.00
#
_symmetry.space_group_name_H-M   'P 1'
#
loop_
_entity.id
_entity.type
_entity.pdbx_description
1 polymer ?
#
loop_
_entity_poly.entity_id
_entity_poly.type
_entity_poly.pdbx_seq_one_letter_code
_entity_poly.pdbx_strand_id
1 'polypeptide(L)' 'MFTKEIYIKRREKLTEKFQTGKLLFLGNDECGINYADNTYFFRQDSTFLYYFGISKPNLIAWIDIDENKEYLFGDDPTID' A
#
# COMPACT_ATOMS: atom_id res chain seq x y z
N MET A 1 10.75 -0.95 10.75
CA MET A 1 9.32 -0.60 10.57
C MET A 1 8.63 -0.53 11.93
N PHE A 2 7.48 0.12 12.00
CA PHE A 2 6.64 0.09 13.20
C PHE A 2 6.01 -1.30 13.42
N THR A 3 5.40 -1.53 14.58
CA THR A 3 4.66 -2.77 14.81
C THR A 3 3.36 -2.78 13.99
N LYS A 4 2.82 -3.97 13.74
CA LYS A 4 1.58 -4.17 12.96
C LYS A 4 0.41 -3.33 13.51
N GLU A 5 0.31 -3.23 14.82
CA GLU A 5 -0.76 -2.53 15.54
C GLU A 5 -0.76 -1.04 15.25
N ILE A 6 0.41 -0.45 15.00
CA ILE A 6 0.52 0.97 14.64
C ILE A 6 -0.14 1.24 13.28
N TYR A 7 0.05 0.36 12.30
CA TYR A 7 -0.55 0.49 10.98
C TYR A 7 -2.06 0.27 11.02
N ILE A 8 -2.53 -0.72 11.79
CA ILE A 8 -3.97 -0.96 12.01
C ILE A 8 -4.63 0.29 12.60
N LYS A 9 -4.09 0.84 13.71
CA LYS A 9 -4.63 2.04 14.35
C LYS A 9 -4.68 3.26 13.44
N ARG A 10 -3.71 3.40 12.53
CA ARG A 10 -3.71 4.49 11.54
C ARG A 10 -4.84 4.35 10.53
N ARG A 11 -5.14 3.13 10.08
CA ARG A 11 -6.24 2.86 9.16
C ARG A 11 -7.60 3.01 9.85
N GLU A 12 -7.76 2.51 11.07
CA GLU A 12 -8.95 2.73 11.90
C GLU A 12 -9.27 4.23 12.03
N LYS A 13 -8.27 5.03 12.43
CA LYS A 13 -8.41 6.49 12.54
C LYS A 13 -8.71 7.18 11.21
N LEU A 14 -8.28 6.61 10.09
CA LEU A 14 -8.62 7.14 8.77
C LEU A 14 -10.07 6.82 8.42
N THR A 15 -10.50 5.57 8.60
CA THR A 15 -11.86 5.12 8.27
C THR A 15 -12.93 5.82 9.10
N GLU A 16 -12.64 6.20 10.35
CA GLU A 16 -13.53 7.01 11.20
C GLU A 16 -13.97 8.34 10.56
N LYS A 17 -13.23 8.85 9.57
CA LYS A 17 -13.55 10.12 8.88
C LYS A 17 -14.60 9.97 7.78
N PHE A 18 -15.00 8.74 7.47
CA PHE A 18 -15.91 8.43 6.37
C PHE A 18 -17.03 7.53 6.88
N GLN A 19 -18.26 7.74 6.39
CA GLN A 19 -19.40 6.91 6.77
C GLN A 19 -19.60 5.70 5.85
N THR A 20 -19.16 5.81 4.60
CA THR A 20 -19.39 4.84 3.52
C THR A 20 -18.35 5.06 2.42
N GLY A 21 -18.18 4.07 1.53
CA GLY A 21 -17.37 4.17 0.33
C GLY A 21 -16.10 3.31 0.37
N LYS A 22 -15.24 3.54 -0.61
CA LYS A 22 -14.01 2.77 -0.84
C LYS A 22 -12.81 3.71 -0.92
N LEU A 23 -11.73 3.35 -0.23
CA LEU A 23 -10.46 4.07 -0.29
C LEU A 23 -9.46 3.24 -1.09
N LEU A 24 -8.95 3.80 -2.18
CA LEU A 24 -7.94 3.19 -3.04
C LEU A 24 -6.58 3.83 -2.79
N PHE A 25 -5.58 3.00 -2.53
CA PHE A 25 -4.19 3.41 -2.35
C PHE A 25 -3.34 2.73 -3.41
N LEU A 26 -2.72 3.52 -4.26
CA LEU A 26 -1.79 3.06 -5.27
C LEU A 26 -0.38 3.10 -4.68
N GLY A 27 0.29 1.96 -4.68
CA GLY A 27 1.73 1.93 -4.46
C GLY A 27 2.47 2.41 -5.69
N ASN A 28 3.72 2.81 -5.51
CA ASN A 28 4.67 3.04 -6.57
C ASN A 28 5.11 1.72 -7.17
N ASP A 29 5.38 1.76 -8.47
CA ASP A 29 6.12 0.74 -9.19
C ASP A 29 7.60 1.13 -9.29
N GLU A 30 8.41 0.24 -9.84
CA GLU A 30 9.78 0.57 -10.19
C GLU A 30 9.82 1.58 -11.35
N CYS A 31 10.80 2.48 -11.30
CA CYS A 31 10.96 3.51 -12.32
C CYS A 31 12.32 3.33 -13.00
N GLY A 32 12.30 3.08 -14.31
CA GLY A 32 13.48 3.00 -15.15
C GLY A 32 14.19 4.34 -15.27
N ILE A 33 15.52 4.34 -15.16
CA ILE A 33 16.37 5.54 -15.32
C ILE A 33 16.43 5.92 -16.80
N ASN A 34 16.82 4.96 -17.64
CA ASN A 34 17.02 5.13 -19.08
C ASN A 34 16.47 3.98 -19.93
N TYR A 35 16.19 2.83 -19.33
CA TYR A 35 15.42 1.72 -19.89
C TYR A 35 14.68 0.99 -18.76
N ALA A 36 13.68 0.18 -19.11
CA ALA A 36 12.75 -0.44 -18.15
C ALA A 36 13.46 -1.23 -17.04
N ASP A 37 14.45 -2.04 -17.39
CA ASP A 37 15.15 -2.93 -16.44
C ASP A 37 16.29 -2.25 -15.65
N ASN A 38 16.64 -0.99 -15.95
CA ASN A 38 17.61 -0.22 -15.16
C ASN A 38 16.88 0.74 -14.24
N THR A 39 16.41 0.21 -13.11
CA THR A 39 15.54 0.93 -12.20
C THR A 39 16.32 1.79 -11.19
N TYR A 40 15.72 2.90 -10.77
CA TYR A 40 16.16 3.59 -9.57
C TYR A 40 15.97 2.70 -8.34
N PHE A 41 16.72 2.99 -7.27
CA PHE A 41 16.44 2.36 -5.96
C PHE A 41 14.97 2.59 -5.58
N PHE A 42 14.25 1.49 -5.39
CA PHE A 42 12.82 1.54 -5.14
C PHE A 42 12.49 2.31 -3.85
N ARG A 43 11.51 3.22 -3.95
CA ARG A 43 10.93 3.95 -2.83
C ARG A 43 9.41 3.96 -2.98
N GLN A 44 8.74 3.31 -2.05
CA GLN A 44 7.28 3.29 -1.99
C GLN A 44 6.71 4.69 -1.65
N ASP A 45 5.49 4.94 -2.11
CA ASP A 45 4.70 6.11 -1.77
C ASP A 45 4.59 6.30 -0.25
N SER A 46 4.65 7.54 0.19
CA SER A 46 4.69 7.86 1.62
C SER A 46 3.34 7.62 2.30
N THR A 47 2.23 7.82 1.58
CA THR A 47 0.88 7.54 2.10
C THR A 47 0.71 6.03 2.25
N PHE A 48 1.12 5.26 1.25
CA PHE A 48 1.09 3.80 1.29
C PHE A 48 1.95 3.26 2.43
N LEU A 49 3.18 3.73 2.58
CA LEU A 49 4.06 3.34 3.70
C LEU A 49 3.51 3.75 5.06
N TYR A 50 2.82 4.89 5.15
CA TYR A 50 2.26 5.36 6.41
C TYR A 50 1.15 4.43 6.91
N TYR A 51 0.28 3.96 6.01
CA TYR A 51 -0.89 3.16 6.36
C TYR A 51 -0.66 1.64 6.31
N PHE A 52 0.20 1.15 5.43
CA PHE A 52 0.41 -0.29 5.23
C PHE A 52 1.81 -0.75 5.64
N GLY A 53 2.80 0.15 5.57
CA GLY A 53 4.17 -0.14 5.98
C GLY A 53 4.94 -1.04 5.01
N ILE A 54 4.38 -1.45 3.88
CA ILE A 54 5.03 -2.42 2.99
C ILE A 54 5.86 -1.68 1.94
N SER A 55 7.14 -2.02 1.82
CA SER A 55 8.07 -1.40 0.86
C SER A 55 8.40 -2.38 -0.27
N LYS A 56 7.39 -2.72 -1.09
CA LYS A 56 7.55 -3.48 -2.34
C LYS A 56 6.81 -2.77 -3.48
N PRO A 57 7.28 -2.86 -4.73
CA PRO A 57 6.59 -2.34 -5.90
C PRO A 57 5.33 -3.15 -6.22
N ASN A 58 4.52 -2.67 -7.19
CA ASN A 58 3.35 -3.38 -7.73
C ASN A 58 2.31 -3.74 -6.67
N LEU A 59 2.09 -2.85 -5.70
CA LEU A 59 1.10 -3.04 -4.64
C LEU A 59 -0.07 -2.07 -4.78
N ILE A 60 -1.28 -2.56 -4.58
CA ILE A 60 -2.48 -1.76 -4.45
C ILE A 60 -3.18 -2.17 -3.15
N ALA A 61 -3.63 -1.19 -2.38
CA ALA A 61 -4.45 -1.47 -1.21
C ALA A 61 -5.83 -0.84 -1.35
N TRP A 62 -6.84 -1.56 -0.87
CA TRP A 62 -8.23 -1.18 -0.96
C TRP A 62 -8.86 -1.34 0.42
N ILE A 63 -9.50 -0.28 0.93
CA ILE A 63 -10.30 -0.34 2.15
C ILE A 63 -11.76 -0.16 1.76
N ASP A 64 -12.57 -1.19 1.97
CA ASP A 64 -14.01 -1.13 1.80
C ASP A 64 -14.67 -0.82 3.14
N ILE A 65 -15.14 0.42 3.28
CA ILE A 65 -15.75 0.91 4.52
C ILE A 65 -17.13 0.29 4.72
N ASP A 66 -17.84 0.02 3.62
CA ASP A 66 -19.19 -0.54 3.64
C ASP A 66 -19.19 -2.00 4.15
N GLU A 67 -18.13 -2.74 3.84
CA GLU A 67 -17.96 -4.14 4.26
C GLU A 67 -17.03 -4.32 5.46
N ASN A 68 -16.41 -3.25 5.97
CA ASN A 68 -15.36 -3.29 6.98
C ASN A 68 -14.23 -4.30 6.64
N LYS A 69 -13.74 -4.23 5.40
CA LYS A 69 -12.69 -5.12 4.88
C LYS A 69 -11.54 -4.33 4.29
N GLU A 70 -10.34 -4.88 4.46
CA GLU A 70 -9.11 -4.36 3.88
C GLU A 70 -8.49 -5.42 2.98
N TYR A 71 -8.06 -5.00 1.79
CA TYR A 71 -7.43 -5.86 0.80
C TYR A 71 -6.07 -5.28 0.41
N LEU A 72 -5.12 -6.18 0.18
CA LEU A 72 -3.83 -5.88 -0.42
C LEU A 72 -3.68 -6.76 -1.65
N PHE A 73 -3.53 -6.13 -2.79
CA PHE A 73 -3.26 -6.77 -4.07
C PHE A 73 -1.80 -6.55 -4.44
N GLY A 74 -1.21 -7.58 -5.03
CA GLY A 74 0.15 -7.58 -5.53
C GLY A 74 0.51 -8.94 -6.09
N ASP A 75 1.65 -9.01 -6.74
CA ASP A 75 2.15 -10.27 -7.27
C ASP A 75 2.56 -11.19 -6.11
N ASP A 76 2.27 -12.49 -6.26
CA ASP A 76 2.76 -13.51 -5.35
C ASP A 76 4.29 -13.49 -5.44
N PRO A 77 5.05 -13.43 -4.33
CA PRO A 77 6.49 -13.60 -4.39
C PRO A 77 6.81 -14.99 -4.96
N THR A 78 7.01 -15.08 -6.27
CA THR A 78 7.60 -16.26 -6.88
C THR A 78 8.99 -16.44 -6.30
N ILE A 79 9.31 -17.67 -5.87
CA ILE A 79 10.68 -18.04 -5.53
C ILE A 79 11.44 -18.01 -6.86
N ASP A 80 12.30 -17.01 -7.03
CA ASP A 80 13.46 -17.09 -7.93
C ASP A 80 14.72 -17.23 -7.06
#